data_AF-A0AAD5QF06-F1
#
_entry.id   AF-A0AAD5QF06-F1
#
_cell.length_a   1.000
_cell.length_b   1.000
_cell.length_c   1.000
_cell.angle_alpha   90.00
_cell.angle_beta   90.00
_cell.angle_gamma   90.00
#
_symmetry.space_group_name_H-M   'P 1'
#
loop_
_entity.id
_entity.type
_entity.pdbx_description
1 polymer ?
#
loop_
_entity_poly.entity_id
_entity_poly.type
_entity_poly.pdbx_seq_one_letter_code
_entity_poly.pdbx_strand_id
1 'polypeptide(L)'
;MTTVDDDTSAQDAFHLEETLSCSIPSSRVKKICRLDTELSQITNDAVLFLTKATELFVAELAKASYTQAVLEKRKTIQAKDLNRAIASKAMFDFLEDALTGWPEKDGVSQTTINPEEVVTEEDSIVESSTENPDDDMEGVTHDPRITEDPSISRDDAMD
;
A
#
# COMPACT_ATOMS: atom_id res chain seq x y z
N MET A 1 -14.76 -58.29 -1.73
CA MET A 1 -14.91 -57.20 -2.73
C MET A 1 -15.61 -56.07 -2.00
N THR A 2 -14.85 -55.31 -1.22
CA THR A 2 -15.35 -54.21 -0.41
C THR A 2 -14.65 -52.95 -0.90
N THR A 3 -15.48 -52.01 -1.32
CA THR A 3 -15.20 -50.68 -1.86
C THR A 3 -14.15 -49.97 -1.01
N VAL A 4 -13.10 -49.48 -1.66
CA VAL A 4 -12.20 -48.48 -1.09
C VAL A 4 -12.85 -47.13 -1.30
N ASP A 5 -13.18 -46.46 -0.20
CA ASP A 5 -13.86 -45.17 -0.16
C ASP A 5 -12.98 -44.05 -0.75
N ASP A 6 -13.64 -43.25 -1.58
CA ASP A 6 -13.19 -42.08 -2.32
C ASP A 6 -13.33 -40.82 -1.45
N ASP A 7 -12.49 -40.66 -0.41
CA ASP A 7 -12.63 -39.54 0.55
C ASP A 7 -11.35 -38.70 0.76
N THR A 8 -10.33 -38.89 -0.08
CA THR A 8 -9.03 -38.19 0.05
C THR A 8 -9.01 -36.81 -0.66
N SER A 9 -9.97 -36.50 -1.54
CA SER A 9 -9.90 -35.30 -2.39
C SER A 9 -10.35 -34.00 -1.70
N ALA A 10 -11.23 -34.07 -0.69
CA ALA A 10 -11.85 -32.88 -0.10
C ALA A 10 -10.96 -32.19 0.95
N GLN A 11 -10.10 -32.94 1.66
CA GLN A 11 -9.22 -32.37 2.69
C GLN A 11 -8.01 -31.62 2.09
N ASP A 12 -7.47 -32.11 0.97
CA ASP A 12 -6.38 -31.42 0.25
C ASP A 12 -6.83 -30.09 -0.37
N ALA A 13 -8.08 -30.02 -0.86
CA ALA A 13 -8.64 -28.80 -1.45
C ALA A 13 -8.84 -27.69 -0.39
N PHE A 14 -9.32 -28.06 0.80
CA PHE A 14 -9.54 -27.11 1.90
C PHE A 14 -8.22 -26.53 2.42
N HIS A 15 -7.18 -27.37 2.51
CA HIS A 15 -5.86 -26.91 2.93
C HIS A 15 -5.22 -25.96 1.91
N LEU A 16 -5.45 -26.18 0.61
CA LEU A 16 -4.89 -25.33 -0.44
C LEU A 16 -5.51 -23.93 -0.47
N GLU A 17 -6.83 -23.82 -0.27
CA GLU A 17 -7.54 -22.53 -0.27
C GLU A 17 -7.13 -21.66 0.92
N GLU A 18 -6.95 -22.27 2.10
CA GLU A 18 -6.41 -21.58 3.28
C GLU A 18 -4.95 -21.17 3.07
N THR A 19 -4.13 -22.06 2.50
CA THR A 19 -2.69 -21.81 2.28
C THR A 19 -2.46 -20.69 1.26
N LEU A 20 -3.34 -20.55 0.26
CA LEU A 20 -3.25 -19.53 -0.78
C LEU A 20 -3.93 -18.21 -0.42
N SER A 21 -4.54 -18.12 0.77
CA SER A 21 -5.00 -16.84 1.30
C SER A 21 -3.81 -15.90 1.56
N CYS A 22 -3.86 -14.72 0.96
CA CYS A 22 -2.79 -13.70 1.00
C CYS A 22 -3.41 -12.31 1.16
N SER A 23 -2.68 -11.42 1.85
CA SER A 23 -3.04 -9.99 1.91
C SER A 23 -2.77 -9.23 0.61
N ILE A 24 -1.83 -9.73 -0.19
CA ILE A 24 -1.40 -9.11 -1.45
C ILE A 24 -2.48 -9.34 -2.53
N PRO A 25 -2.91 -8.30 -3.27
CA PRO A 25 -3.89 -8.47 -4.34
C PRO A 25 -3.33 -9.27 -5.52
N SER A 26 -3.91 -10.44 -5.78
CA SER A 26 -3.53 -11.32 -6.90
C SER A 26 -3.63 -10.63 -8.27
N SER A 27 -4.55 -9.67 -8.42
CA SER A 27 -4.70 -8.86 -9.63
C SER A 27 -3.47 -8.00 -9.94
N ARG A 28 -2.73 -7.54 -8.92
CA ARG A 28 -1.48 -6.79 -9.09
C ARG A 28 -0.33 -7.71 -9.47
N VAL A 29 -0.24 -8.88 -8.83
CA VAL A 29 0.74 -9.92 -9.17
C VAL A 29 0.57 -10.34 -10.64
N LYS A 30 -0.67 -10.62 -11.07
CA LYS A 30 -0.99 -10.94 -12.47
C LYS A 30 -0.57 -9.86 -13.47
N LYS A 31 -0.71 -8.59 -13.10
CA LYS A 31 -0.24 -7.47 -13.95
C LYS A 31 1.28 -7.45 -14.08
N ILE A 32 2.00 -7.69 -12.99
CA ILE A 32 3.47 -7.77 -12.99
C ILE A 32 3.94 -8.94 -13.87
N CYS A 33 3.33 -10.13 -13.74
CA CYS A 33 3.66 -11.27 -14.60
C CYS A 33 3.52 -10.95 -16.09
N ARG A 34 2.49 -10.17 -16.47
CA ARG A 34 2.22 -9.76 -17.85
C ARG A 34 3.13 -8.64 -18.38
N LEU A 35 4.02 -8.09 -17.55
CA LEU A 35 5.06 -7.19 -18.04
C LEU A 35 6.12 -7.96 -18.84
N ASP A 36 6.24 -9.27 -18.64
CA ASP A 36 7.06 -10.15 -19.45
C ASP A 36 6.42 -10.39 -20.81
N THR A 37 7.06 -9.88 -21.88
CA THR A 37 6.56 -10.00 -23.26
C THR A 37 6.61 -11.43 -23.79
N GLU A 38 7.44 -12.29 -23.20
CA GLU A 38 7.56 -13.69 -23.59
C GLU A 38 6.50 -14.58 -22.91
N LEU A 39 5.77 -14.03 -21.92
CA LEU A 39 4.70 -14.74 -21.21
C LEU A 39 3.36 -14.61 -21.94
N SER A 40 3.03 -15.59 -22.78
CA SER A 40 1.77 -15.62 -23.54
C SER A 40 0.51 -15.71 -22.65
N GLN A 41 0.44 -16.71 -21.76
CA GLN A 41 -0.70 -16.94 -20.89
C GLN A 41 -0.25 -17.41 -19.50
N ILE A 42 -0.97 -16.98 -18.46
CA ILE A 42 -0.77 -17.42 -17.08
C ILE A 42 -2.12 -17.85 -16.48
N THR A 43 -2.14 -19.03 -15.87
CA THR A 43 -3.33 -19.60 -15.22
C THR A 43 -3.63 -18.87 -13.92
N ASN A 44 -4.88 -18.99 -13.42
CA ASN A 44 -5.24 -18.38 -12.14
C ASN A 44 -4.46 -19.02 -10.98
N ASP A 45 -4.35 -20.35 -10.98
CA ASP A 45 -3.65 -21.09 -9.92
C ASP A 45 -2.18 -20.67 -9.82
N ALA A 46 -1.49 -20.49 -10.95
CA ALA A 46 -0.12 -19.99 -10.96
C ALA A 46 -0.02 -18.57 -10.35
N VAL A 47 -0.99 -17.70 -10.62
CA VAL A 47 -1.05 -16.36 -10.00
C VAL A 47 -1.27 -16.48 -8.49
N LEU A 48 -2.12 -17.38 -8.01
CA LEU A 48 -2.34 -17.58 -6.57
C LEU A 48 -1.07 -18.08 -5.88
N PHE A 49 -0.37 -19.07 -6.45
CA PHE A 49 0.92 -19.53 -5.94
C PHE A 49 1.97 -18.42 -5.92
N LEU A 50 2.10 -17.65 -6.99
CA LEU A 50 3.02 -16.49 -7.03
C LEU A 50 2.65 -15.44 -5.99
N THR A 51 1.36 -15.21 -5.76
CA THR A 51 0.89 -14.27 -4.73
C THR A 51 1.34 -14.74 -3.35
N LYS A 52 1.18 -16.04 -3.04
CA LYS A 52 1.63 -16.59 -1.76
C LYS A 52 3.14 -16.60 -1.61
N ALA A 53 3.85 -17.02 -2.65
CA ALA A 53 5.31 -16.99 -2.68
C ALA A 53 5.84 -15.57 -2.48
N THR A 54 5.20 -14.55 -3.06
CA THR A 54 5.56 -13.14 -2.89
C THR A 54 5.37 -12.68 -1.44
N GLU A 55 4.26 -13.06 -0.80
CA GLU A 55 4.02 -12.74 0.62
C GLU A 55 5.10 -13.34 1.53
N LEU A 56 5.43 -14.62 1.33
CA LEU A 56 6.49 -15.31 2.07
C LEU A 56 7.88 -14.72 1.78
N PHE A 57 8.15 -14.38 0.53
CA PHE A 57 9.41 -13.78 0.11
C PHE A 57 9.64 -12.42 0.79
N VAL A 58 8.63 -11.55 0.81
CA VAL A 58 8.72 -10.24 1.48
C VAL A 58 8.98 -10.42 2.98
N ALA A 59 8.31 -11.37 3.63
CA ALA A 59 8.51 -11.67 5.04
C ALA A 59 9.96 -12.14 5.32
N GLU A 60 10.49 -13.05 4.51
CA GLU A 60 11.85 -13.58 4.69
C GLU A 60 12.93 -12.53 4.38
N LEU A 61 12.73 -11.70 3.35
CA LEU A 61 13.63 -10.59 3.03
C LEU A 61 13.63 -9.53 4.15
N ALA A 62 12.46 -9.18 4.68
CA ALA A 62 12.34 -8.25 5.80
C ALA A 62 13.04 -8.80 7.06
N LYS A 63 12.86 -10.09 7.37
CA LYS A 63 13.53 -10.75 8.50
C LYS A 63 15.05 -10.78 8.33
N ALA A 64 15.55 -11.12 7.14
CA ALA A 64 16.98 -11.11 6.84
C ALA A 64 17.57 -9.70 6.98
N SER A 65 16.90 -8.70 6.44
CA SER A 65 17.30 -7.28 6.55
C SER A 65 17.25 -6.79 8.00
N TYR A 66 16.22 -7.17 8.76
CA TYR A 66 16.13 -6.83 10.18
C TYR A 66 17.26 -7.45 10.99
N THR A 67 17.69 -8.68 10.65
CA THR A 67 18.85 -9.31 11.29
C THR A 67 20.10 -8.45 11.12
N GLN A 68 20.33 -7.88 9.92
CA GLN A 68 21.46 -6.97 9.67
C GLN A 68 21.33 -5.67 10.50
N ALA A 69 20.13 -5.10 10.62
CA ALA A 69 19.88 -3.92 11.45
C ALA A 69 20.16 -4.19 12.94
N VAL A 70 19.76 -5.36 13.45
CA VAL A 70 20.01 -5.78 14.84
C VAL A 70 21.49 -5.98 15.11
N LEU A 71 22.26 -6.52 14.16
CA LEU A 71 23.73 -6.62 14.28
C LEU A 71 24.38 -5.24 14.44
N GLU A 72 23.79 -4.20 13.86
CA GLU A 72 24.20 -2.80 14.06
C GLU A 72 23.50 -2.11 15.24
N LYS A 73 22.84 -2.86 16.13
CA LYS A 73 22.14 -2.36 17.32
C LYS A 73 21.01 -1.36 17.01
N ARG A 74 20.39 -1.47 15.84
CA ARG A 74 19.24 -0.65 15.42
C ARG A 74 17.95 -1.45 15.42
N LYS A 75 16.82 -0.75 15.51
CA LYS A 75 15.46 -1.32 15.38
C LYS A 75 14.75 -0.94 14.08
N THR A 76 15.39 -0.12 13.26
CA THR A 76 14.86 0.37 11.99
C THR A 76 15.73 -0.14 10.85
N ILE A 77 15.12 -0.81 9.88
CA ILE A 77 15.78 -1.31 8.66
C ILE A 77 16.13 -0.11 7.76
N GLN A 78 17.34 -0.09 7.23
CA GLN A 78 17.83 0.90 6.26
C GLN A 78 18.23 0.21 4.95
N ALA A 79 18.41 0.97 3.87
CA ALA A 79 18.79 0.42 2.56
C ALA A 79 20.07 -0.43 2.63
N LYS A 80 21.09 0.00 3.41
CA LYS A 80 22.31 -0.77 3.65
C LYS A 80 22.08 -2.15 4.29
N ASP A 81 21.03 -2.31 5.08
CA ASP A 81 20.70 -3.60 5.71
C ASP A 81 20.16 -4.59 4.67
N LEU A 82 19.38 -4.07 3.72
CA LEU A 82 18.84 -4.84 2.60
C LEU A 82 19.97 -5.32 1.69
N ASN A 83 20.90 -4.43 1.33
CA ASN A 83 22.08 -4.76 0.54
C ASN A 83 22.94 -5.84 1.22
N ARG A 84 23.15 -5.74 2.53
CA ARG A 84 23.87 -6.77 3.29
C ARG A 84 23.11 -8.09 3.37
N ALA A 85 21.79 -8.05 3.51
CA ALA A 85 20.98 -9.25 3.53
C ALA A 85 21.07 -10.01 2.21
N ILE A 86 21.01 -9.28 1.08
CA ILE A 86 21.18 -9.84 -0.27
C ILE A 86 22.54 -10.52 -0.41
N ALA A 87 23.63 -9.79 -0.12
CA ALA A 87 24.99 -10.34 -0.19
C ALA A 87 25.25 -11.51 0.79
N SER A 88 24.40 -11.70 1.80
CA SER A 88 24.58 -12.76 2.80
C SER A 88 23.92 -14.09 2.46
N LYS A 89 22.96 -14.12 1.52
CA LYS A 89 22.20 -15.33 1.19
C LYS A 89 22.03 -15.49 -0.32
N ALA A 90 22.55 -16.59 -0.85
CA ALA A 90 22.48 -16.94 -2.28
C ALA A 90 21.05 -16.93 -2.88
N MET A 91 20.02 -17.19 -2.07
CA MET A 91 18.62 -17.12 -2.53
C MET A 91 18.16 -15.72 -2.94
N PHE A 92 18.92 -14.68 -2.59
CA PHE A 92 18.63 -13.29 -2.91
C PHE A 92 19.51 -12.72 -4.03
N ASP A 93 20.43 -13.50 -4.61
CA ASP A 93 21.38 -13.01 -5.63
C ASP A 93 20.69 -12.38 -6.84
N PHE A 94 19.46 -12.81 -7.16
CA PHE A 94 18.66 -12.22 -8.23
C PHE A 94 18.27 -10.74 -7.98
N LEU A 95 18.54 -10.19 -6.79
CA LEU A 95 18.26 -8.81 -6.40
C LEU A 95 19.48 -7.88 -6.48
N GLU A 96 20.69 -8.37 -6.75
CA GLU A 96 21.93 -7.55 -6.69
C GLU A 96 21.84 -6.27 -7.53
N ASP A 97 21.37 -6.39 -8.77
CA ASP A 97 21.25 -5.24 -9.68
C ASP A 97 19.96 -4.44 -9.49
N ALA A 98 18.95 -5.03 -8.83
CA ALA A 98 17.62 -4.45 -8.71
C ALA A 98 17.56 -3.21 -7.79
N LEU A 99 18.53 -3.05 -6.88
CA LEU A 99 18.55 -1.98 -5.88
C LEU A 99 19.46 -0.80 -6.22
N THR A 100 20.18 -0.86 -7.34
CA THR A 100 21.16 0.16 -7.76
C THR A 100 20.59 1.58 -7.90
N GLY A 101 19.27 1.73 -8.05
CA GLY A 101 18.57 3.02 -8.13
C GLY A 101 17.70 3.37 -6.92
N TRP A 102 17.81 2.66 -5.80
CA TRP A 102 16.96 2.93 -4.63
C TRP A 102 17.39 4.24 -3.96
N PRO A 103 16.47 5.19 -3.70
CA PRO A 103 16.82 6.43 -3.02
C PRO A 103 17.29 6.10 -1.60
N GLU A 104 18.59 6.24 -1.34
CA GLU A 104 19.06 6.35 0.02
C GLU A 104 18.42 7.61 0.59
N LYS A 105 17.71 7.48 1.72
CA LYS A 105 17.30 8.65 2.49
C LYS A 105 18.59 9.33 2.91
N ASP A 106 18.98 10.37 2.19
CA ASP A 106 20.02 11.28 2.62
C ASP A 106 19.72 11.64 4.06
N GLY A 107 20.62 11.25 4.96
CA GLY A 107 20.50 11.57 6.35
C GLY A 107 20.35 13.09 6.45
N VAL A 108 19.25 13.56 7.05
CA VAL A 108 19.29 14.87 7.70
C VAL A 108 20.53 14.83 8.56
N SER A 109 21.53 15.62 8.17
CA SER A 109 22.70 15.90 8.98
C SER A 109 22.13 16.39 10.29
N GLN A 110 22.26 15.60 11.36
CA GLN A 110 22.16 16.16 12.69
C GLN A 110 23.29 17.19 12.75
N THR A 111 22.94 18.45 12.50
CA THR A 111 23.72 19.59 12.95
C THR A 111 24.10 19.27 14.38
N THR A 112 25.39 19.11 14.63
CA THR A 112 25.96 19.11 15.97
C THR A 112 25.56 20.44 16.60
N ILE A 113 24.50 20.44 17.40
CA ILE A 113 24.19 21.58 18.26
C ILE A 113 25.27 21.55 19.34
N ASN A 114 26.21 22.48 19.24
CA ASN A 114 27.22 22.73 20.25
C ASN A 114 26.50 23.24 21.51
N PRO A 115 26.67 22.68 22.72
CA PRO A 115 25.89 23.06 23.90
C PRO A 115 26.22 24.43 24.52
N GLU A 116 27.01 25.28 23.84
CA GLU A 116 27.72 26.38 24.50
C GLU A 116 27.30 27.81 24.12
N GLU A 117 26.19 28.01 23.40
CA GLU A 117 25.57 29.34 23.30
C GLU A 117 24.24 29.37 24.04
N VAL A 118 24.35 29.63 25.34
CA VAL A 118 23.30 30.24 26.15
C VAL A 118 23.23 31.72 25.76
N VAL A 119 22.12 32.13 25.14
CA VAL A 119 21.66 33.51 25.25
C VAL A 119 20.26 33.47 25.88
N THR A 120 20.24 33.86 27.14
CA THR A 120 19.07 34.20 27.93
C THR A 120 18.37 35.42 27.34
N GLU A 121 17.06 35.36 27.15
CA GLU A 121 16.18 36.54 27.29
C GLU A 121 14.73 36.08 27.46
N GLU A 122 14.09 36.69 28.44
CA GLU A 122 12.85 36.28 29.10
C GLU A 122 11.59 36.79 28.38
N ASP A 123 10.46 36.13 28.70
CA ASP A 123 9.08 36.62 28.74
C ASP A 123 8.48 37.42 27.56
N SER A 124 7.55 36.77 26.87
CA SER A 124 6.22 37.39 26.66
C SER A 124 5.14 36.33 26.44
N ILE A 125 4.37 36.09 27.51
CA ILE A 125 3.05 35.48 27.44
C ILE A 125 2.10 36.52 26.83
N VAL A 126 1.49 36.19 25.70
CA VAL A 126 0.25 36.85 25.26
C VAL A 126 -0.80 35.79 24.97
N GLU A 127 -1.54 35.43 26.02
CA GLU A 127 -2.94 35.00 25.86
C GLU A 127 -3.79 36.25 25.61
N SER A 128 -4.59 36.23 24.54
CA SER A 128 -5.83 37.00 24.50
C SER A 128 -6.85 36.26 23.65
N SER A 129 -7.78 35.58 24.32
CA SER A 129 -9.08 35.21 23.77
C SER A 129 -9.88 36.47 23.45
N THR A 130 -10.54 36.53 22.30
CA THR A 130 -11.82 37.24 22.20
C THR A 130 -12.68 36.61 21.11
N GLU A 131 -13.79 36.05 21.56
CA GLU A 131 -14.95 35.60 20.80
C GLU A 131 -15.57 36.79 20.04
N ASN A 132 -16.13 36.55 18.85
CA ASN A 132 -17.16 37.43 18.29
C ASN A 132 -18.39 36.57 17.93
N PRO A 133 -19.56 36.88 18.51
CA PRO A 133 -20.82 36.20 18.25
C PRO A 133 -21.57 36.82 17.05
N ASP A 134 -22.40 35.99 16.43
CA ASP A 134 -23.69 36.26 15.76
C ASP A 134 -23.92 37.59 15.03
N ASP A 135 -24.09 37.51 13.70
CA ASP A 135 -24.95 38.44 12.94
C ASP A 135 -25.74 37.64 11.88
N ASP A 136 -26.96 37.28 12.26
CA ASP A 136 -28.05 36.85 11.37
C ASP A 136 -28.59 38.08 10.60
N MET A 137 -28.86 37.95 9.29
CA MET A 137 -30.01 38.59 8.65
C MET A 137 -30.24 38.11 7.22
N GLU A 138 -31.44 37.57 6.99
CA GLU A 138 -32.00 37.15 5.70
C GLU A 138 -32.34 38.32 4.76
N GLY A 139 -32.38 38.03 3.45
CA GLY A 139 -32.96 38.91 2.44
C GLY A 139 -33.38 38.16 1.16
N VAL A 140 -34.68 37.82 1.07
CA VAL A 140 -35.39 37.20 -0.06
C VAL A 140 -35.76 38.24 -1.13
N THR A 141 -35.70 37.92 -2.44
CA THR A 141 -36.78 38.20 -3.43
C THR A 141 -36.65 37.39 -4.74
N HIS A 142 -37.72 36.63 -5.06
CA HIS A 142 -38.33 36.22 -6.37
C HIS A 142 -37.47 35.61 -7.50
N ASP A 143 -37.87 34.51 -8.17
CA ASP A 143 -39.13 34.31 -8.91
C ASP A 143 -39.44 32.80 -9.10
N PRO A 144 -40.71 32.33 -9.01
CA PRO A 144 -41.06 30.91 -9.03
C PRO A 144 -41.64 30.45 -10.38
N ARG A 145 -41.52 29.13 -10.63
CA ARG A 145 -42.23 28.30 -11.63
C ARG A 145 -41.66 28.35 -13.06
N ILE A 146 -40.90 27.31 -13.44
CA ILE A 146 -41.30 26.39 -14.53
C ILE A 146 -40.80 24.98 -14.15
N THR A 147 -41.66 24.23 -13.49
CA THR A 147 -41.72 22.77 -13.59
C THR A 147 -42.67 22.47 -14.75
N GLU A 148 -42.26 21.77 -15.80
CA GLU A 148 -43.21 21.11 -16.69
C GLU A 148 -42.78 19.67 -17.00
N ASP A 149 -43.81 18.83 -16.95
CA ASP A 149 -43.94 17.40 -16.80
C ASP A 149 -43.76 16.66 -18.14
N PRO A 150 -43.17 15.44 -18.17
CA PRO A 150 -43.01 14.65 -19.38
C PRO A 150 -44.32 13.95 -19.76
N SER A 151 -45.35 14.70 -20.19
CA SER A 151 -46.60 14.12 -20.69
C SER A 151 -47.35 15.09 -21.62
N ILE A 152 -46.97 15.24 -22.90
CA ILE A 152 -47.89 15.74 -23.94
C ILE A 152 -47.63 15.08 -25.29
N SER A 153 -48.72 14.53 -25.82
CA SER A 153 -48.87 13.75 -27.04
C SER A 153 -48.41 14.51 -28.28
N ARG A 154 -47.68 13.80 -29.15
CA ARG A 154 -47.52 14.18 -30.56
C ARG A 154 -48.70 13.61 -31.33
N ASP A 155 -49.66 14.47 -31.63
CA ASP A 155 -50.58 14.28 -32.73
C ASP A 155 -50.70 15.59 -33.54
N ASP A 156 -50.65 15.41 -34.87
CA ASP A 156 -51.16 16.25 -35.96
C ASP A 156 -50.37 17.48 -36.51
N ALA A 157 -49.81 17.25 -37.71
CA ALA A 157 -50.27 17.78 -39.01
C ALA A 157 -49.41 18.79 -39.79
N MET A 158 -49.14 18.38 -41.05
CA MET A 158 -49.27 19.12 -42.33
C MET A 158 -48.41 20.37 -42.61
N ASP A 159 -47.42 20.20 -43.50
CA ASP A 159 -47.46 20.66 -44.91
C ASP A 159 -46.54 19.76 -45.76
#